data_AF-D3CTY4-F1
#
_entry.id   AF-D3CTY4-F1
#
_cell.length_a   1.000
_cell.length_b   1.000
_cell.length_c   1.000
_cell.angle_alpha   90.00
_cell.angle_beta   90.00
_cell.angle_gamma   90.00
#
_symmetry.space_group_name_H-M   'P 1'
#
loop_
_entity.id
_entity.type
_entity.pdbx_description
1 polymer ?
#
loop_
_entity_poly.entity_id
_entity_poly.type
_entity_poly.pdbx_seq_one_letter_code
_entity_poly.pdbx_strand_id
1 'polypeptide(L)'
;MLRNRLFHAKAASDVAPATGLATGYARLIQRGSRGAALAASWTRIILVRMTQPGVQVGFDSFIGPGCTIRCAPRGTMVIRRTVLIRDVQLEAADGALLTLDTAYLAAHCVVVARQRVAVGAGSLLAEMSVVRDQDHVVGPGVPGMAMLFSATPVTLGRNVWIGAKATVLRGVTIGDDAVVGAGAVVTRDVPPGARVGGVPAVPLGTSRPDAAPADERDDVPAAAVPATAAAPAVLPAPRSAVQPISAARAGSATASQPDS
;
A
#
# COMPACT_ATOMS: atom_id res chain seq x y z
N MET A 1 -10.79 -33.63 55.66
CA MET A 1 -11.69 -33.70 54.48
C MET A 1 -12.35 -32.33 54.29
N LEU A 2 -11.72 -31.43 53.52
CA LEU A 2 -12.26 -30.10 53.23
C LEU A 2 -12.51 -29.99 51.72
N ARG A 3 -13.74 -29.67 51.35
CA ARG A 3 -14.27 -29.67 49.98
C ARG A 3 -13.75 -28.47 49.18
N ASN A 4 -13.19 -28.74 48.01
CA ASN A 4 -12.89 -27.78 46.93
C ASN A 4 -14.13 -26.94 46.59
N ARG A 5 -14.02 -25.62 46.65
CA ARG A 5 -14.89 -24.69 45.90
C ARG A 5 -14.04 -24.01 44.84
N LEU A 6 -14.21 -24.46 43.60
CA LEU A 6 -13.68 -23.83 42.40
C LEU A 6 -14.28 -22.43 42.24
N PHE A 7 -13.40 -21.45 42.05
CA PHE A 7 -13.72 -20.13 41.53
C PHE A 7 -14.31 -20.26 40.12
N HIS A 8 -15.54 -19.79 39.92
CA HIS A 8 -16.08 -19.50 38.60
C HIS A 8 -15.57 -18.12 38.15
N ALA A 9 -14.49 -18.12 37.37
CA ALA A 9 -14.12 -16.95 36.57
C ALA A 9 -15.01 -16.94 35.32
N LYS A 10 -15.90 -15.95 35.24
CA LYS A 10 -16.70 -15.65 34.05
C LYS A 10 -15.74 -15.20 32.95
N ALA A 11 -15.56 -16.02 31.93
CA ALA A 11 -14.81 -15.69 30.72
C ALA A 11 -15.38 -14.40 30.10
N ALA A 12 -14.51 -13.42 29.89
CA ALA A 12 -14.84 -12.23 29.12
C ALA A 12 -15.18 -12.67 27.68
N SER A 13 -16.34 -12.23 27.24
CA SER A 13 -17.03 -12.60 26.01
C SER A 13 -16.25 -12.23 24.74
N ASP A 14 -16.42 -13.09 23.76
CA ASP A 14 -15.90 -13.05 22.39
C ASP A 14 -16.01 -11.67 21.72
N VAL A 15 -14.86 -11.10 21.36
CA VAL A 15 -14.78 -10.02 20.37
C VAL A 15 -14.86 -10.68 18.99
N ALA A 16 -15.94 -10.41 18.26
CA ALA A 16 -16.17 -10.92 16.91
C ALA A 16 -14.96 -10.64 15.98
N PRO A 17 -14.57 -11.58 15.11
CA PRO A 17 -13.38 -11.44 14.29
C PRO A 17 -13.57 -10.33 13.24
N ALA A 18 -12.48 -9.62 12.96
CA ALA A 18 -12.28 -8.54 11.97
C ALA A 18 -12.60 -8.93 10.50
N THR A 19 -13.79 -9.47 10.27
CA THR A 19 -14.35 -9.90 8.99
C THR A 19 -14.83 -8.72 8.14
N GLY A 20 -14.93 -7.52 8.71
CA GLY A 20 -15.43 -6.32 8.04
C GLY A 20 -14.53 -5.76 6.93
N LEU A 21 -13.21 -5.75 7.10
CA LEU A 21 -12.28 -5.08 6.17
C LEU A 21 -12.12 -5.82 4.84
N ALA A 22 -11.92 -7.14 4.88
CA ALA A 22 -11.90 -7.98 3.68
C ALA A 22 -13.26 -7.97 2.95
N THR A 23 -14.37 -7.98 3.71
CA THR A 23 -15.74 -7.91 3.16
C THR A 23 -16.09 -6.52 2.63
N GLY A 24 -15.47 -5.46 3.14
CA GLY A 24 -15.65 -4.08 2.66
C GLY A 24 -15.04 -3.87 1.29
N TYR A 25 -13.81 -4.34 1.06
CA TYR A 25 -13.19 -4.23 -0.26
C TYR A 25 -13.74 -5.25 -1.28
N ALA A 26 -14.07 -6.47 -0.84
CA ALA A 26 -14.80 -7.43 -1.68
C ALA A 26 -16.16 -6.87 -2.16
N ARG A 27 -16.74 -5.90 -1.44
CA ARG A 27 -17.93 -5.17 -1.86
C ARG A 27 -17.68 -4.10 -2.92
N LEU A 28 -16.49 -3.46 -2.93
CA LEU A 28 -16.12 -2.37 -3.84
C LEU A 28 -15.82 -2.85 -5.27
N ILE A 29 -15.44 -4.11 -5.45
CA ILE A 29 -15.27 -4.71 -6.78
C ILE A 29 -16.67 -4.98 -7.38
N GLN A 30 -16.94 -4.47 -8.59
CA GLN A 30 -18.21 -4.68 -9.30
C GLN A 30 -18.56 -6.17 -9.32
N ARG A 31 -19.82 -6.53 -9.03
CA ARG A 31 -20.25 -7.92 -8.77
C ARG A 31 -19.81 -8.94 -9.83
N GLY A 32 -19.62 -8.54 -11.09
CA GLY A 32 -19.12 -9.40 -12.17
C GLY A 32 -17.60 -9.58 -12.25
N SER A 33 -16.79 -8.63 -11.75
CA SER A 33 -15.32 -8.66 -11.86
C SER A 33 -14.61 -9.19 -10.60
N ARG A 34 -15.36 -9.55 -9.55
CA ARG A 34 -14.83 -10.08 -8.28
C ARG A 34 -13.97 -11.32 -8.46
N GLY A 35 -14.44 -12.30 -9.24
CA GLY A 35 -13.70 -13.54 -9.47
C GLY A 35 -12.38 -13.32 -10.20
N ALA A 36 -12.41 -12.55 -11.29
CA ALA A 36 -11.21 -12.24 -12.07
C ALA A 36 -10.18 -11.44 -11.27
N ALA A 37 -10.63 -10.46 -10.47
CA ALA A 37 -9.75 -9.66 -9.62
C ALA A 37 -9.09 -10.51 -8.53
N LEU A 38 -9.84 -11.41 -7.89
CA LEU A 38 -9.30 -12.35 -6.89
C LEU A 38 -8.30 -13.31 -7.52
N ALA A 39 -8.63 -13.91 -8.68
CA ALA A 39 -7.72 -14.79 -9.39
C ALA A 39 -6.41 -14.06 -9.76
N ALA A 40 -6.50 -12.84 -10.28
CA ALA A 40 -5.32 -12.03 -10.59
C ALA A 40 -4.49 -11.71 -9.34
N SER A 41 -5.14 -11.41 -8.20
CA SER A 41 -4.46 -11.20 -6.92
C SER A 41 -3.75 -12.47 -6.45
N TRP A 42 -4.38 -13.63 -6.52
CA TRP A 42 -3.77 -14.91 -6.16
C TRP A 42 -2.57 -15.26 -7.03
N THR A 43 -2.66 -15.01 -8.35
CA THR A 43 -1.50 -15.14 -9.25
C THR A 43 -0.34 -14.27 -8.79
N ARG A 44 -0.59 -13.00 -8.40
CA ARG A 44 0.46 -12.12 -7.86
C ARG A 44 1.03 -12.64 -6.55
N ILE A 45 0.20 -13.16 -5.64
CA ILE A 45 0.66 -13.78 -4.39
C ILE A 45 1.59 -14.96 -4.67
N ILE A 46 1.23 -15.85 -5.60
CA ILE A 46 2.08 -16.98 -6.00
C ILE A 46 3.42 -16.48 -6.54
N LEU A 47 3.40 -15.53 -7.48
CA LEU A 47 4.62 -14.97 -8.06
C LEU A 47 5.51 -14.29 -7.02
N VAL A 48 4.94 -13.53 -6.08
CA VAL A 48 5.70 -12.91 -4.98
C VAL A 48 6.34 -13.99 -4.12
N ARG A 49 5.63 -15.04 -3.74
CA ARG A 49 6.20 -16.14 -2.94
C ARG A 49 7.31 -16.89 -3.67
N MET A 50 7.19 -17.06 -4.99
CA MET A 50 8.22 -17.72 -5.80
C MET A 50 9.47 -16.86 -6.00
N THR A 51 9.32 -15.53 -6.06
CA THR A 51 10.41 -14.62 -6.41
C THR A 51 11.02 -13.89 -5.22
N GLN A 52 10.33 -13.84 -4.08
CA GLN A 52 10.73 -13.12 -2.87
C GLN A 52 10.64 -14.06 -1.65
N PRO A 53 11.67 -14.91 -1.40
CA PRO A 53 11.60 -15.95 -0.36
C PRO A 53 11.41 -15.41 1.07
N GLY A 54 11.81 -14.15 1.33
CA GLY A 54 11.58 -13.48 2.61
C GLY A 54 10.15 -12.97 2.83
N VAL A 55 9.25 -13.10 1.84
CA VAL A 55 7.87 -12.61 1.91
C VAL A 55 6.91 -13.73 2.30
N GLN A 56 6.23 -13.53 3.42
CA GLN A 56 5.15 -14.37 3.93
C GLN A 56 3.82 -13.65 3.69
N VAL A 57 3.05 -14.12 2.70
CA VAL A 57 1.73 -13.57 2.36
C VAL A 57 0.74 -14.70 2.11
N GLY A 58 -0.42 -14.63 2.75
CA GLY A 58 -1.52 -15.57 2.60
C GLY A 58 -2.52 -15.15 1.51
N PHE A 59 -3.29 -16.12 1.00
CA PHE A 59 -4.39 -15.88 0.05
C PHE A 59 -5.61 -15.17 0.67
N ASP A 60 -5.56 -14.95 1.99
CA ASP A 60 -6.45 -14.07 2.75
C ASP A 60 -6.11 -12.58 2.60
N SER A 61 -5.01 -12.26 1.91
CA SER A 61 -4.62 -10.91 1.49
C SER A 61 -4.98 -10.64 0.03
N PHE A 62 -5.02 -9.36 -0.35
CA PHE A 62 -5.28 -8.94 -1.72
C PHE A 62 -4.13 -8.07 -2.24
N ILE A 63 -3.58 -8.44 -3.41
CA ILE A 63 -2.55 -7.69 -4.13
C ILE A 63 -3.15 -7.23 -5.45
N GLY A 64 -3.48 -5.95 -5.54
CA GLY A 64 -4.01 -5.36 -6.76
C GLY A 64 -2.93 -5.02 -7.80
N PRO A 65 -3.36 -4.49 -8.96
CA PRO A 65 -2.47 -4.24 -10.10
C PRO A 65 -1.36 -3.23 -9.77
N GLY A 66 -0.18 -3.42 -10.35
CA GLY A 66 0.95 -2.50 -10.22
C GLY A 66 1.67 -2.51 -8.86
N CYS A 67 1.17 -3.25 -7.87
CA CYS A 67 1.85 -3.33 -6.58
C CYS A 67 3.21 -4.00 -6.73
N THR A 68 4.25 -3.38 -6.15
CA THR A 68 5.62 -3.91 -6.17
C THR A 68 6.01 -4.32 -4.77
N ILE A 69 6.38 -5.59 -4.59
CA ILE A 69 6.82 -6.14 -3.31
C ILE A 69 8.24 -6.64 -3.48
N ARG A 70 9.18 -6.05 -2.73
CA ARG A 70 10.59 -6.42 -2.76
C ARG A 70 11.09 -6.71 -1.36
N CYS A 71 11.73 -7.85 -1.20
CA CYS A 71 12.36 -8.25 0.05
C CYS A 71 13.78 -8.73 -0.26
N ALA A 72 14.77 -8.09 0.36
CA ALA A 72 16.15 -8.51 0.22
C ALA A 72 16.37 -9.94 0.80
N PRO A 73 17.46 -10.64 0.42
CA PRO A 73 17.68 -12.03 0.79
C PRO A 73 17.61 -12.34 2.29
N ARG A 74 18.10 -11.45 3.17
CA ARG A 74 17.98 -11.59 4.63
C ARG A 74 16.85 -10.77 5.24
N GLY A 75 16.08 -10.06 4.43
CA GLY A 75 14.90 -9.32 4.88
C GLY A 75 13.75 -10.28 5.19
N THR A 76 12.84 -9.85 6.05
CA THR A 76 11.58 -10.55 6.33
C THR A 76 10.42 -9.59 6.13
N MET A 77 9.42 -10.01 5.36
CA MET A 77 8.19 -9.27 5.16
C MET A 77 7.00 -10.17 5.45
N VAL A 78 6.12 -9.76 6.37
CA VAL A 78 4.93 -10.52 6.74
C VAL A 78 3.69 -9.69 6.46
N ILE A 79 2.82 -10.21 5.58
CA ILE A 79 1.59 -9.56 5.13
C ILE A 79 0.43 -10.47 5.52
N ARG A 80 -0.39 -10.02 6.46
CA ARG A 80 -1.55 -10.78 6.98
C ARG A 80 -2.84 -10.02 6.69
N ARG A 81 -3.81 -10.68 6.04
CA ARG A 81 -5.17 -10.14 5.77
C ARG A 81 -5.17 -8.68 5.30
N THR A 82 -4.22 -8.32 4.46
CA THR A 82 -3.99 -6.92 4.07
C THR A 82 -4.44 -6.71 2.62
N VAL A 83 -5.02 -5.55 2.34
CA VAL A 83 -5.46 -5.15 1.00
C VAL A 83 -4.52 -4.09 0.46
N LEU A 84 -3.85 -4.40 -0.65
CA LEU A 84 -3.04 -3.47 -1.44
C LEU A 84 -3.81 -3.15 -2.72
N ILE A 85 -4.20 -1.88 -2.91
CA ILE A 85 -5.16 -1.52 -3.97
C ILE A 85 -4.54 -1.49 -5.36
N ARG A 86 -3.69 -0.49 -5.61
CA ARG A 86 -2.99 -0.37 -6.88
C ARG A 86 -1.70 0.38 -6.66
N ASP A 87 -0.67 -0.02 -7.38
CA ASP A 87 0.59 0.71 -7.42
C ASP A 87 1.21 0.95 -6.02
N VAL A 88 0.93 0.06 -5.06
CA VAL A 88 1.51 0.13 -3.70
C VAL A 88 2.92 -0.44 -3.73
N GLN A 89 3.88 0.26 -3.13
CA GLN A 89 5.26 -0.17 -3.01
C GLN A 89 5.58 -0.62 -1.59
N LEU A 90 5.98 -1.89 -1.45
CA LEU A 90 6.49 -2.46 -0.21
C LEU A 90 7.95 -2.89 -0.41
N GLU A 91 8.84 -2.43 0.47
CA GLU A 91 10.26 -2.79 0.44
C GLU A 91 10.77 -3.14 1.84
N ALA A 92 11.47 -4.27 1.94
CA ALA A 92 12.27 -4.64 3.11
C ALA A 92 13.73 -4.85 2.67
N ALA A 93 14.65 -4.07 3.24
CA ALA A 93 16.08 -4.18 2.98
C ALA A 93 16.70 -5.41 3.66
N ASP A 94 18.00 -5.63 3.43
CA ASP A 94 18.71 -6.80 3.98
C ASP A 94 18.71 -6.74 5.51
N GLY A 95 18.21 -7.81 6.15
CA GLY A 95 18.05 -7.88 7.61
C GLY A 95 16.86 -7.09 8.18
N ALA A 96 16.10 -6.37 7.36
CA ALA A 96 14.97 -5.57 7.82
C ALA A 96 13.71 -6.41 8.06
N LEU A 97 12.82 -5.91 8.93
CA LEU A 97 11.50 -6.50 9.19
C LEU A 97 10.36 -5.55 8.81
N LEU A 98 9.54 -5.94 7.81
CA LEU A 98 8.29 -5.26 7.49
C LEU A 98 7.09 -6.13 7.90
N THR A 99 6.19 -5.61 8.73
CA THR A 99 4.98 -6.33 9.14
C THR A 99 3.73 -5.50 8.87
N LEU A 100 2.76 -6.10 8.20
CA LEU A 100 1.43 -5.54 7.96
C LEU A 100 0.39 -6.50 8.54
N ASP A 101 -0.21 -6.12 9.66
CA ASP A 101 -1.30 -6.87 10.29
C ASP A 101 -2.63 -6.25 9.88
N THR A 102 -3.47 -6.98 9.15
CA THR A 102 -4.84 -6.59 8.74
C THR A 102 -4.97 -5.11 8.39
N ALA A 103 -4.28 -4.66 7.34
CA ALA A 103 -4.24 -3.25 6.94
C ALA A 103 -4.91 -3.02 5.58
N TYR A 104 -5.22 -1.76 5.29
CA TYR A 104 -5.64 -1.30 3.97
C TYR A 104 -4.68 -0.23 3.47
N LEU A 105 -4.06 -0.45 2.33
CA LEU A 105 -3.17 0.51 1.68
C LEU A 105 -3.80 0.94 0.37
N ALA A 106 -4.22 2.21 0.32
CA ALA A 106 -4.79 2.83 -0.84
C ALA A 106 -3.74 3.03 -1.96
N ALA A 107 -4.18 3.58 -3.09
CA ALA A 107 -3.33 3.70 -4.27
C ALA A 107 -2.02 4.45 -3.97
N HIS A 108 -0.91 3.96 -4.52
CA HIS A 108 0.40 4.64 -4.46
C HIS A 108 1.01 4.82 -3.06
N CYS A 109 0.56 4.08 -2.05
CA CYS A 109 1.25 4.07 -0.76
C CYS A 109 2.66 3.50 -0.90
N VAL A 110 3.61 4.04 -0.14
CA VAL A 110 4.99 3.57 -0.10
C VAL A 110 5.36 3.21 1.34
N VAL A 111 5.70 1.96 1.59
CA VAL A 111 6.16 1.48 2.89
C VAL A 111 7.52 0.81 2.75
N VAL A 112 8.55 1.38 3.39
CA VAL A 112 9.94 0.94 3.25
C VAL A 112 10.55 0.70 4.63
N ALA A 113 11.02 -0.52 4.87
CA ALA A 113 11.75 -0.90 6.06
C ALA A 113 13.22 -1.18 5.73
N ARG A 114 14.14 -0.53 6.45
CA ARG A 114 15.57 -0.83 6.46
C ARG A 114 16.08 -1.41 7.76
N GLN A 115 15.35 -1.18 8.84
CA GLN A 115 15.49 -1.87 10.11
C GLN A 115 14.18 -2.55 10.47
N ARG A 116 13.13 -1.78 10.75
CA ARG A 116 11.80 -2.30 11.07
C ARG A 116 10.69 -1.28 10.81
N VAL A 117 9.66 -1.70 10.08
CA VAL A 117 8.36 -1.00 10.03
C VAL A 117 7.27 -1.99 10.43
N ALA A 118 6.42 -1.61 11.37
CA ALA A 118 5.27 -2.39 11.79
C ALA A 118 3.98 -1.59 11.65
N VAL A 119 2.98 -2.18 11.00
CA VAL A 119 1.64 -1.61 10.85
C VAL A 119 0.65 -2.54 11.53
N GLY A 120 0.03 -2.04 12.61
CA GLY A 120 -0.91 -2.81 13.42
C GLY A 120 -2.28 -3.02 12.77
N ALA A 121 -2.99 -4.01 13.32
CA ALA A 121 -4.32 -4.44 12.90
C ALA A 121 -5.32 -3.29 12.76
N GLY A 122 -6.07 -3.29 11.65
CA GLY A 122 -7.14 -2.34 11.39
C GLY A 122 -6.68 -0.99 10.83
N SER A 123 -5.38 -0.80 10.62
CA SER A 123 -4.85 0.48 10.15
C SER A 123 -5.14 0.74 8.67
N LEU A 124 -5.40 2.01 8.35
CA LEU A 124 -5.74 2.50 7.03
C LEU A 124 -4.72 3.54 6.58
N LEU A 125 -4.07 3.28 5.45
CA LEU A 125 -3.16 4.21 4.79
C LEU A 125 -3.85 4.72 3.53
N ALA A 126 -4.20 6.00 3.52
CA ALA A 126 -4.81 6.66 2.37
C ALA A 126 -3.77 6.97 1.29
N GLU A 127 -4.25 7.37 0.12
CA GLU A 127 -3.50 7.40 -1.13
C GLU A 127 -2.23 8.23 -1.01
N MET A 128 -1.16 7.74 -1.64
CA MET A 128 0.14 8.42 -1.72
C MET A 128 0.79 8.71 -0.34
N SER A 129 0.33 8.05 0.73
CA SER A 129 1.01 8.14 2.03
C SER A 129 2.34 7.37 2.01
N VAL A 130 3.29 7.85 2.81
CA VAL A 130 4.65 7.30 2.88
C VAL A 130 4.98 6.95 4.34
N VAL A 131 5.46 5.73 4.56
CA VAL A 131 5.97 5.29 5.86
C VAL A 131 7.37 4.70 5.65
N ARG A 132 8.38 5.29 6.28
CA ARG A 132 9.76 4.80 6.16
C ARG A 132 10.55 5.00 7.44
N ASP A 133 11.40 4.03 7.73
CA ASP A 133 12.25 4.01 8.92
C ASP A 133 13.68 4.50 8.66
N GLN A 134 13.91 5.19 7.54
CA GLN A 134 15.24 5.62 7.12
C GLN A 134 15.30 7.07 6.61
N ASP A 135 16.46 7.69 6.81
CA ASP A 135 16.91 8.91 6.16
C ASP A 135 18.30 8.70 5.56
N HIS A 136 18.68 9.57 4.63
CA HIS A 136 20.07 9.68 4.21
C HIS A 136 20.91 10.38 5.29
N VAL A 137 22.10 9.85 5.55
CA VAL A 137 23.10 10.52 6.37
C VAL A 137 23.67 11.68 5.56
N VAL A 138 23.36 12.89 5.98
CA VAL A 138 23.89 14.12 5.39
C VAL A 138 24.98 14.66 6.31
N GLY A 139 26.11 15.05 5.73
CA GLY A 139 27.22 15.64 6.47
C GLY A 139 28.22 16.33 5.56
N PRO A 140 29.07 17.21 6.10
CA PRO A 140 30.15 17.83 5.33
C PRO A 140 31.01 16.76 4.66
N GLY A 141 31.25 16.90 3.36
CA GLY A 141 32.13 15.99 2.60
C GLY A 141 31.52 14.65 2.19
N VAL A 142 30.23 14.39 2.45
CA VAL A 142 29.53 13.21 1.92
C VAL A 142 28.93 13.56 0.55
N PRO A 143 29.44 13.00 -0.58
CA PRO A 143 28.83 13.22 -1.88
C PRO A 143 27.39 12.72 -1.92
N GLY A 144 26.50 13.43 -2.61
CA GLY A 144 25.08 13.06 -2.67
C GLY A 144 24.82 11.62 -3.14
N MET A 145 25.64 11.08 -4.04
CA MET A 145 25.52 9.69 -4.53
C MET A 145 26.12 8.63 -3.59
N ALA A 146 26.81 9.04 -2.53
CA ALA A 146 27.44 8.17 -1.54
C ALA A 146 26.76 8.22 -0.17
N MET A 147 25.59 8.86 -0.07
CA MET A 147 24.86 8.99 1.19
C MET A 147 24.37 7.62 1.69
N LEU A 148 24.93 7.19 2.82
CA LEU A 148 24.46 6.03 3.57
C LEU A 148 23.09 6.31 4.20
N PHE A 149 22.46 5.27 4.74
CA PHE A 149 21.19 5.39 5.45
C PHE A 149 21.40 5.35 6.97
N SER A 150 20.64 6.16 7.70
CA SER A 150 20.39 5.97 9.13
C SER A 150 18.97 5.45 9.28
N ALA A 151 18.82 4.33 9.99
CA ALA A 151 17.53 3.70 10.22
C ALA A 151 17.14 3.75 11.70
N THR A 152 15.86 3.98 11.98
CA THR A 152 15.27 3.91 13.31
C THR A 152 13.84 3.42 13.18
N PRO A 153 13.41 2.37 13.92
CA PRO A 153 12.14 1.70 13.65
C PRO A 153 10.92 2.62 13.65
N VAL A 154 9.93 2.28 12.82
CA VAL A 154 8.61 2.94 12.83
C VAL A 154 7.54 1.92 13.25
N THR A 155 6.64 2.34 14.13
CA THR A 155 5.53 1.51 14.58
C THR A 155 4.23 2.27 14.48
N LEU A 156 3.26 1.72 13.74
CA LEU A 156 1.87 2.14 13.79
C LEU A 156 1.10 1.13 14.63
N GLY A 157 0.37 1.62 15.64
CA GLY A 157 -0.51 0.84 16.48
C GLY A 157 -1.70 0.26 15.72
N ARG A 158 -2.72 -0.17 16.46
CA ARG A 158 -3.98 -0.66 15.89
C ARG A 158 -4.87 0.50 15.46
N ASN A 159 -5.69 0.28 14.43
CA ASN A 159 -6.70 1.22 13.95
C ASN A 159 -6.15 2.63 13.64
N VAL A 160 -4.88 2.74 13.26
CA VAL A 160 -4.29 4.03 12.90
C VAL A 160 -4.81 4.46 11.54
N TRP A 161 -5.21 5.73 11.40
CA TRP A 161 -5.54 6.31 10.10
C TRP A 161 -4.45 7.29 9.65
N ILE A 162 -3.78 6.95 8.55
CA ILE A 162 -2.82 7.83 7.87
C ILE A 162 -3.51 8.49 6.69
N GLY A 163 -3.70 9.81 6.77
CA GLY A 163 -4.34 10.62 5.74
C GLY A 163 -3.56 10.65 4.42
N ALA A 164 -4.26 11.01 3.34
CA ALA A 164 -3.68 11.00 2.00
C ALA A 164 -2.45 11.93 1.93
N LYS A 165 -1.39 11.48 1.26
CA LYS A 165 -0.12 12.22 1.13
C LYS A 165 0.59 12.53 2.46
N ALA A 166 0.19 11.92 3.57
CA ALA A 166 0.94 12.05 4.82
C ALA A 166 2.24 11.24 4.78
N THR A 167 3.28 11.73 5.46
CA THR A 167 4.59 11.07 5.55
C THR A 167 4.95 10.83 7.01
N VAL A 168 5.25 9.58 7.36
CA VAL A 168 5.76 9.18 8.68
C VAL A 168 7.26 8.93 8.59
N LEU A 169 8.04 9.70 9.36
CA LEU A 169 9.49 9.62 9.37
C LEU A 169 10.02 8.55 10.33
N ARG A 170 11.31 8.25 10.20
CA ARG A 170 12.01 7.24 11.01
C ARG A 170 11.91 7.54 12.51
N GLY A 171 11.88 6.48 13.31
CA GLY A 171 11.86 6.56 14.77
C GLY A 171 10.52 6.92 15.38
N VAL A 172 9.46 7.09 14.58
CA VAL A 172 8.13 7.46 15.06
C VAL A 172 7.32 6.24 15.49
N THR A 173 6.72 6.34 16.67
CA THR A 173 5.63 5.48 17.15
C THR A 173 4.30 6.24 17.11
N ILE A 174 3.33 5.70 16.36
CA ILE A 174 1.95 6.20 16.33
C ILE A 174 1.09 5.25 17.14
N GLY A 175 0.51 5.74 18.22
CA GLY A 175 -0.32 4.97 19.15
C GLY A 175 -1.63 4.47 18.53
N ASP A 176 -2.26 3.52 19.21
CA ASP A 176 -3.54 2.95 18.79
C ASP A 176 -4.61 4.03 18.58
N ASP A 177 -5.50 3.84 17.60
CA ASP A 177 -6.64 4.71 17.28
C ASP A 177 -6.27 6.16 16.92
N ALA A 178 -4.98 6.45 16.68
CA ALA A 178 -4.52 7.77 16.29
C ALA A 178 -4.85 8.11 14.83
N VAL A 179 -5.01 9.41 14.54
CA VAL A 179 -5.31 9.93 13.20
C VAL A 179 -4.25 10.94 12.78
N VAL A 180 -3.69 10.73 11.60
CA VAL A 180 -2.79 11.66 10.93
C VAL A 180 -3.54 12.32 9.78
N GLY A 181 -3.65 13.64 9.81
CA GLY A 181 -4.30 14.42 8.77
C GLY A 181 -3.61 14.32 7.41
N ALA A 182 -4.36 14.59 6.34
CA ALA A 182 -3.82 14.61 4.99
C ALA A 182 -2.66 15.60 4.84
N GLY A 183 -1.65 15.24 4.05
CA GLY A 183 -0.46 16.06 3.78
C GLY A 183 0.45 16.32 4.99
N ALA A 184 0.22 15.66 6.13
CA ALA A 184 1.03 15.88 7.33
C ALA A 184 2.40 15.22 7.25
N VAL A 185 3.40 15.80 7.91
CA VAL A 185 4.74 15.18 8.09
C VAL A 185 4.95 14.89 9.56
N VAL A 186 4.88 13.61 9.94
CA VAL A 186 5.00 13.15 11.33
C VAL A 186 6.46 12.95 11.67
N THR A 187 6.99 13.81 12.52
CA THR A 187 8.41 13.83 12.93
C THR A 187 8.63 13.40 14.38
N ARG A 188 7.56 13.12 15.13
CA ARG A 188 7.57 12.76 16.56
C ARG A 188 6.45 11.77 16.84
N ASP A 189 6.58 11.05 17.94
CA ASP A 189 5.57 10.10 18.41
C ASP A 189 4.19 10.75 18.56
N VAL A 190 3.17 9.97 18.24
CA VAL A 190 1.76 10.37 18.32
C VAL A 190 1.10 9.51 19.40
N PRO A 191 0.55 10.11 20.48
CA PRO A 191 -0.12 9.34 21.52
C PRO A 191 -1.35 8.57 20.99
N PRO A 192 -1.75 7.46 21.65
CA PRO A 192 -2.99 6.76 21.31
C PRO A 192 -4.21 7.70 21.31
N GLY A 193 -5.10 7.54 20.33
CA GLY A 193 -6.30 8.33 20.13
C GLY A 193 -6.07 9.79 19.71
N ALA A 194 -4.82 10.24 19.64
CA ALA A 194 -4.52 11.61 19.27
C ALA A 194 -4.75 11.86 17.78
N ARG A 195 -5.09 13.11 17.44
CA ARG A 195 -5.23 13.58 16.06
C ARG A 195 -4.15 14.60 15.81
N VAL A 196 -3.36 14.42 14.76
CA VAL A 196 -2.27 15.33 14.39
C VAL A 196 -2.37 15.74 12.94
N GLY A 197 -1.85 16.91 12.58
CA GLY A 197 -1.81 17.39 11.20
C GLY A 197 -0.79 18.52 11.00
N GLY A 198 -0.48 18.84 9.75
CA GLY A 198 0.48 19.90 9.40
C GLY A 198 1.92 19.41 9.15
N VAL A 199 2.81 20.36 8.89
CA VAL A 199 4.23 20.12 8.56
C VAL A 199 5.10 21.08 9.41
N PRO A 200 5.75 20.62 10.48
CA PRO A 200 5.62 19.28 11.08
C PRO A 200 4.23 19.05 11.69
N ALA A 201 3.84 17.79 11.83
CA ALA A 201 2.56 17.42 12.40
C ALA A 201 2.48 17.84 13.88
N VAL A 202 1.40 18.51 14.25
CA VAL A 202 1.09 18.94 15.62
C VAL A 202 -0.31 18.46 16.01
N PRO A 203 -0.62 18.31 17.31
CA PRO A 203 -1.97 17.99 17.76
C PRO A 203 -3.01 18.94 17.20
N LEU A 204 -4.08 18.39 16.64
CA LEU A 204 -5.25 19.14 16.19
C LEU A 204 -6.17 19.38 17.38
N GLY A 205 -6.73 20.59 17.50
CA GLY A 205 -7.70 20.93 18.53
C GLY A 205 -8.92 20.01 18.50
N THR A 206 -9.56 19.85 19.65
CA THR A 206 -10.74 18.97 19.85
C THR A 206 -12.02 19.50 19.20
N SER A 207 -12.01 20.71 18.64
CA SER A 207 -13.17 21.29 17.97
C SER A 207 -13.44 20.54 16.67
N ARG A 208 -14.37 19.58 16.75
CA ARG A 208 -15.15 19.15 15.60
C ARG A 208 -15.81 20.42 15.02
N PRO A 209 -15.69 20.71 13.71
CA PRO A 209 -16.86 21.24 13.03
C PRO A 209 -17.93 20.16 13.23
N ASP A 210 -19.03 20.53 13.88
CA ASP A 210 -20.10 19.66 14.38
C ASP A 210 -20.16 18.29 13.69
N ALA A 211 -19.84 17.23 14.43
CA ALA A 211 -20.36 15.96 13.98
C ALA A 211 -21.84 15.95 14.27
N ALA A 212 -22.61 15.76 13.21
CA ALA A 212 -23.90 15.13 13.31
C ALA A 212 -23.82 13.95 14.31
N PRO A 213 -24.79 13.82 15.23
CA PRO A 213 -24.84 12.70 16.18
C PRO A 213 -24.70 11.37 15.45
N ALA A 214 -24.12 10.39 16.13
CA ALA A 214 -24.04 9.01 15.65
C ALA A 214 -25.40 8.27 15.76
N ASP A 215 -26.48 8.96 15.42
CA ASP A 215 -27.86 8.49 15.42
C ASP A 215 -28.50 8.91 14.09
N GLU A 216 -28.32 8.04 13.10
CA GLU A 216 -29.22 7.75 11.98
C GLU A 216 -28.49 6.68 11.15
N ARG A 217 -28.51 5.44 11.67
CA ARG A 217 -28.49 4.28 10.79
C ARG A 217 -29.93 4.00 10.39
N ASP A 218 -30.57 4.99 9.80
CA ASP A 218 -31.74 4.74 8.98
C ASP A 218 -31.23 4.03 7.74
N ASP A 219 -31.86 2.89 7.48
CA ASP A 219 -31.72 2.11 6.28
C ASP A 219 -31.62 3.04 5.07
N VAL A 220 -30.44 3.17 4.47
CA VAL A 220 -30.34 3.70 3.12
C VAL A 220 -30.83 2.57 2.23
N PRO A 221 -32.07 2.60 1.70
CA PRO A 221 -32.48 1.62 0.72
C PRO A 221 -31.49 1.69 -0.44
N ALA A 222 -31.11 0.53 -0.95
CA ALA A 222 -30.19 0.41 -2.06
C ALA A 222 -30.80 1.01 -3.35
N ALA A 223 -30.77 2.34 -3.50
CA ALA A 223 -31.09 3.03 -4.74
C ALA A 223 -30.59 4.49 -4.73
N ALA A 224 -30.02 4.87 -5.87
CA ALA A 224 -29.75 6.23 -6.34
C ALA A 224 -28.48 6.95 -5.82
N VAL A 225 -27.34 6.65 -6.44
CA VAL A 225 -26.41 7.70 -6.88
C VAL A 225 -26.55 7.79 -8.41
N PRO A 226 -26.82 8.98 -8.98
CA PRO A 226 -27.26 9.13 -10.36
C PRO A 226 -26.18 8.70 -11.36
N ALA A 227 -26.59 7.94 -12.37
CA ALA A 227 -25.79 7.69 -13.54
C ALA A 227 -25.66 9.00 -14.32
N THR A 228 -24.50 9.67 -14.28
CA THR A 228 -24.04 10.59 -15.33
C THR A 228 -22.64 11.12 -15.02
N ALA A 229 -21.64 10.66 -15.78
CA ALA A 229 -20.60 11.49 -16.41
C ALA A 229 -19.75 10.59 -17.31
N ALA A 230 -19.47 11.09 -18.51
CA ALA A 230 -19.02 10.34 -19.67
C ALA A 230 -17.67 9.63 -19.50
N ALA A 231 -17.54 8.51 -20.22
CA ALA A 231 -16.28 7.79 -20.41
C ALA A 231 -15.20 8.69 -21.05
N PRO A 232 -13.92 8.58 -20.68
CA PRO A 232 -12.85 9.19 -21.46
C PRO A 232 -12.69 8.45 -22.79
N ALA A 233 -12.51 9.23 -23.86
CA ALA A 233 -12.34 8.74 -25.22
C ALA A 233 -11.19 7.74 -25.33
N VAL A 234 -11.48 6.59 -25.93
CA VAL A 234 -10.49 5.60 -26.37
C VAL A 234 -9.60 6.25 -27.42
N LEU A 235 -8.29 6.32 -27.15
CA LEU A 235 -7.29 6.68 -28.17
C LEU A 235 -7.26 5.57 -29.25
N PRO A 236 -7.31 5.91 -30.56
CA PRO A 236 -7.23 4.89 -31.61
C PRO A 236 -5.82 4.31 -31.73
N ALA A 237 -5.75 3.01 -32.01
CA ALA A 237 -4.52 2.26 -32.24
C ALA A 237 -3.70 2.81 -33.44
N PRO A 238 -2.36 2.68 -33.43
CA PRO A 238 -1.53 3.16 -34.53
C PRO A 238 -1.76 2.33 -35.81
N ARG A 239 -2.02 3.03 -36.92
CA ARG A 239 -2.15 2.43 -38.26
C ARG A 239 -0.79 1.99 -38.78
N SER A 240 -0.70 0.71 -39.17
CA SER A 240 0.40 0.14 -39.96
C SER A 240 0.48 0.84 -41.31
N ALA A 241 1.65 1.41 -41.64
CA ALA A 241 1.98 1.91 -42.96
C ALA A 241 3.37 1.41 -43.35
N VAL A 242 3.41 0.26 -44.04
CA VAL A 242 4.51 -0.13 -44.91
C VAL A 242 3.92 -0.22 -46.31
N GLN A 243 4.32 0.69 -47.21
CA GLN A 243 4.05 0.58 -48.64
C GLN A 243 5.25 -0.07 -49.35
N PRO A 244 5.03 -0.87 -50.42
CA PRO A 244 6.09 -1.51 -51.17
C PRO A 244 6.81 -0.50 -52.09
N ILE A 245 8.15 -0.57 -52.10
CA ILE A 245 8.99 0.19 -53.04
C ILE A 245 8.90 -0.45 -54.42
N SER A 246 8.42 0.33 -55.39
CA SER A 246 8.31 -0.03 -56.81
C SER A 246 9.68 -0.20 -57.46
N ALA A 247 9.83 -1.26 -58.24
CA ALA A 247 10.96 -1.50 -59.13
C ALA A 247 11.02 -0.42 -60.24
N ALA A 248 12.22 0.13 -60.48
CA ALA A 248 12.52 0.94 -61.64
C ALA A 248 13.82 0.44 -62.29
N ARG A 249 13.77 0.36 -63.62
CA ARG A 249 14.73 -0.20 -64.59
C ARG A 249 16.15 0.34 -64.44
N ALA A 250 17.14 -0.54 -64.58
CA ALA A 250 18.49 -0.18 -65.01
C ALA A 250 18.68 -0.65 -66.47
N GLY A 251 18.89 0.32 -67.36
CA GLY A 251 19.31 0.10 -68.74
C GLY A 251 20.81 -0.15 -68.85
N SER A 252 21.17 -0.82 -69.94
CA SER A 252 22.50 -1.19 -70.41
C SER A 252 23.44 -0.01 -70.70
N ALA A 253 24.73 -0.14 -70.33
CA ALA A 253 25.87 0.29 -71.15
C ALA A 253 27.21 -0.28 -70.63
N THR A 254 27.84 -1.08 -71.50
CA THR A 254 29.28 -1.29 -71.77
C THR A 254 30.35 -0.55 -70.94
N ALA A 255 31.40 -1.27 -70.50
CA ALA A 255 32.75 -1.24 -71.14
C ALA A 255 33.84 -1.98 -70.32
N SER A 256 34.72 -2.64 -71.09
CA SER A 256 36.17 -2.87 -70.89
C SER A 256 36.70 -3.79 -69.77
N GLN A 257 37.42 -4.83 -70.22
CA GLN A 257 38.39 -5.65 -69.50
C GLN A 257 39.60 -4.85 -68.99
N PRO A 258 40.41 -5.46 -68.11
CA PRO A 258 41.86 -5.33 -68.20
C PRO A 258 42.56 -6.70 -68.39
N ASP A 259 43.79 -6.57 -68.88
CA ASP A 259 44.73 -7.58 -69.35
C ASP A 259 45.10 -8.72 -68.38
N SER A 260 45.61 -9.79 -69.01
CA SER A 260 46.42 -10.93 -68.56
C SER A 260 45.72 -12.28 -68.32
#